data_AF-A0A2N2IIN1-F1
#
_entry.id   AF-A0A2N2IIN1-F1
#
_cell.length_a   1.000
_cell.length_b   1.000
_cell.length_c   1.000
_cell.angle_alpha   90.00
_cell.angle_beta   90.00
_cell.angle_gamma   90.00
#
_symmetry.space_group_name_H-M   'P 1'
#
loop_
_entity.id
_entity.type
_entity.pdbx_description
1 polymer ?
#
loop_
_entity_poly.entity_id
_entity_poly.type
_entity_poly.pdbx_seq_one_letter_code
_entity_poly.pdbx_strand_id
1 'polypeptide(L)'
;MPAKYQLMLIFFMMYLVTGCDDKVNVVDHCGDGIVDPGESCDGTTPIEVTCTELGFHQNPVPVTCAADCSYDVTACGAFCGDGILQPEFEECEFGNLNGQTCISQGTSGGVLQCGEDCRFDMSRCESQCGNGMVELAEGCDDQNLDEGDGCSPLCTVEAGWECAEGNPSICGPVCGDGLLRDDEPCDDGNLEDGDGCSRDCLPETGWECDDTEPTGCTSICDDGLQVGDEDCDQADLGGADCVSAGFAGGSLACDASCVFDTSACFLCGDGVCSTGLGETRPICPADCGVVQVDLGQNHSCALRGDGLAWCWGNNTSGELGDGTTTDR
;
A
#
# COMPACT_ATOMS: atom_id res chain seq x y z
N MET A 1 -1.10 -71.62 45.13
CA MET A 1 0.25 -72.07 44.73
C MET A 1 0.08 -73.24 43.77
N PRO A 2 0.84 -73.29 42.67
CA PRO A 2 0.46 -73.86 41.39
C PRO A 2 0.71 -75.37 41.30
N ALA A 3 0.04 -76.06 40.37
CA ALA A 3 0.68 -76.94 39.38
C ALA A 3 -0.30 -77.88 38.64
N LYS A 4 -0.07 -77.96 37.33
CA LYS A 4 -0.15 -79.14 36.44
C LYS A 4 -1.47 -79.48 35.74
N TYR A 5 -1.48 -79.07 34.46
CA TYR A 5 -1.97 -79.77 33.27
C TYR A 5 -2.27 -81.27 33.43
N GLN A 6 -3.45 -81.70 32.97
CA GLN A 6 -3.59 -83.00 32.32
C GLN A 6 -4.66 -83.01 31.22
N LEU A 7 -4.13 -83.23 30.02
CA LEU A 7 -4.71 -83.62 28.75
C LEU A 7 -5.79 -84.71 28.87
N MET A 8 -6.97 -84.56 28.24
CA MET A 8 -7.66 -85.67 27.54
C MET A 8 -8.90 -85.26 26.72
N LEU A 9 -8.79 -85.55 25.42
CA LEU A 9 -9.82 -86.10 24.52
C LEU A 9 -10.97 -85.20 24.03
N ILE A 10 -10.64 -84.58 22.90
CA ILE A 10 -11.51 -84.15 21.81
C ILE A 10 -12.38 -85.33 21.33
N PHE A 11 -13.71 -85.23 21.49
CA PHE A 11 -14.67 -86.01 20.70
C PHE A 11 -15.32 -85.06 19.69
N PHE A 12 -14.71 -85.00 18.52
CA PHE A 12 -15.21 -84.30 17.35
C PHE A 12 -16.39 -85.10 16.80
N MET A 13 -17.61 -84.80 17.30
CA MET A 13 -18.84 -85.37 16.77
C MET A 13 -19.17 -84.65 15.47
N MET A 14 -18.56 -85.16 14.40
CA MET A 14 -18.76 -84.77 13.01
C MET A 14 -20.19 -85.16 12.60
N TYR A 15 -21.16 -84.30 12.95
CA TYR A 15 -22.47 -84.28 12.32
C TYR A 15 -22.27 -83.74 10.90
N LEU A 16 -22.22 -84.67 9.94
CA LEU A 16 -22.39 -84.38 8.53
C LEU A 16 -23.80 -83.83 8.34
N VAL A 17 -23.91 -82.50 8.36
CA VAL A 17 -25.06 -81.81 7.79
C VAL A 17 -25.03 -82.13 6.30
N THR A 18 -25.98 -82.95 5.87
CA THR A 18 -26.28 -83.13 4.45
C THR A 18 -27.33 -82.07 4.10
N GLY A 19 -26.97 -81.20 3.15
CA GLY A 19 -27.82 -80.13 2.61
C GLY A 19 -27.05 -78.80 2.54
N CYS A 20 -26.76 -78.20 1.40
CA CYS A 20 -27.22 -78.42 0.03
C CYS A 20 -26.03 -78.65 -0.94
N ASP A 21 -26.32 -79.33 -2.03
CA ASP A 21 -25.45 -79.43 -3.21
C ASP A 21 -25.31 -78.02 -3.81
N ASP A 22 -24.08 -77.50 -3.94
CA ASP A 22 -23.73 -76.24 -4.63
C ASP A 22 -23.90 -76.34 -6.16
N LYS A 23 -24.96 -77.03 -6.57
CA LYS A 23 -25.44 -77.16 -7.94
C LYS A 23 -26.95 -76.97 -8.00
N VAL A 24 -27.47 -75.97 -7.29
CA VAL A 24 -28.49 -75.17 -7.97
C VAL A 24 -27.78 -74.64 -9.21
N ASN A 25 -28.09 -75.23 -10.37
CA ASN A 25 -28.05 -74.45 -11.59
C ASN A 25 -29.01 -73.30 -11.31
N VAL A 26 -28.51 -72.20 -10.75
CA VAL A 26 -29.10 -70.89 -10.93
C VAL A 26 -28.90 -70.70 -12.42
N VAL A 27 -29.82 -71.26 -13.20
CA VAL A 27 -29.99 -70.77 -14.54
C VAL A 27 -30.51 -69.38 -14.27
N ASP A 28 -29.59 -68.42 -14.33
CA ASP A 28 -29.79 -66.98 -14.30
C ASP A 28 -30.98 -66.66 -15.20
N HIS A 29 -32.17 -66.64 -14.61
CA HIS A 29 -33.44 -66.40 -15.28
C HIS A 29 -33.95 -65.08 -14.77
N CYS A 30 -33.20 -64.04 -15.11
CA CYS A 30 -33.74 -62.71 -14.98
C CYS A 30 -35.09 -62.61 -15.70
N GLY A 31 -36.12 -62.24 -14.94
CA GLY A 31 -37.53 -62.13 -15.33
C GLY A 31 -38.43 -63.30 -14.92
N ASP A 32 -38.08 -64.13 -13.93
CA ASP A 32 -38.89 -65.30 -13.52
C ASP A 32 -39.94 -65.03 -12.42
N GLY A 33 -39.90 -63.84 -11.83
CA GLY A 33 -40.81 -63.35 -10.80
C GLY A 33 -40.32 -63.55 -9.35
N ILE A 34 -39.09 -64.01 -9.13
CA ILE A 34 -38.45 -64.21 -7.84
C ILE A 34 -37.02 -63.62 -7.87
N VAL A 35 -36.67 -62.79 -6.88
CA VAL A 35 -35.28 -62.30 -6.73
C VAL A 35 -34.40 -63.40 -6.16
N ASP A 36 -33.46 -63.89 -6.97
CA ASP A 36 -32.54 -64.97 -6.59
C ASP A 36 -31.27 -64.46 -5.86
N PRO A 37 -30.55 -65.32 -5.11
CA PRO A 37 -29.28 -64.95 -4.48
C PRO A 37 -28.22 -64.51 -5.51
N GLY A 38 -27.94 -63.21 -5.55
CA GLY A 38 -26.99 -62.60 -6.49
C GLY A 38 -27.64 -61.55 -7.41
N GLU A 39 -28.96 -61.50 -7.46
CA GLU A 39 -29.73 -60.51 -8.22
C GLU A 39 -30.07 -59.30 -7.34
N SER A 40 -30.10 -58.10 -7.94
CA SER A 40 -30.55 -56.87 -7.28
C SER A 40 -32.05 -56.61 -7.49
N CYS A 41 -32.60 -57.10 -8.59
CA CYS A 41 -34.00 -57.04 -8.97
C CYS A 41 -34.31 -58.18 -9.94
N ASP A 42 -35.58 -58.46 -10.19
CA ASP A 42 -35.98 -59.54 -11.10
C ASP A 42 -37.13 -59.09 -12.03
N GLY A 43 -36.74 -58.40 -13.11
CA GLY A 43 -37.55 -58.01 -14.27
C GLY A 43 -38.89 -57.32 -13.99
N THR A 44 -39.91 -58.12 -13.66
CA THR A 44 -41.31 -57.69 -13.47
C THR A 44 -41.72 -57.52 -12.01
N THR A 45 -40.85 -57.89 -11.08
CA THR A 45 -41.06 -57.66 -9.65
C THR A 45 -41.05 -56.15 -9.35
N PRO A 46 -42.00 -55.63 -8.55
CA PRO A 46 -42.01 -54.22 -8.18
C PRO A 46 -40.73 -53.86 -7.42
N ILE A 47 -39.95 -52.94 -7.97
CA ILE A 47 -38.79 -52.35 -7.29
C ILE A 47 -39.32 -51.23 -6.39
N GLU A 48 -39.19 -51.41 -5.06
CA GLU A 48 -39.55 -50.38 -4.08
C GLU A 48 -38.43 -49.35 -3.87
N VAL A 49 -37.30 -49.49 -4.57
CA VAL A 49 -36.15 -48.59 -4.49
C VAL A 49 -36.26 -47.46 -5.52
N THR A 50 -36.05 -46.24 -5.08
CA THR A 50 -36.02 -45.03 -5.93
C THR A 50 -34.60 -44.58 -6.23
N CYS A 51 -34.42 -43.81 -7.31
CA CYS A 51 -33.12 -43.20 -7.62
C CYS A 51 -32.56 -42.37 -6.43
N THR A 52 -33.43 -41.70 -5.66
CA THR A 52 -33.05 -40.96 -4.46
C THR A 52 -32.47 -41.85 -3.36
N GLU A 53 -33.01 -43.07 -3.18
CA GLU A 53 -32.49 -44.05 -2.21
C GLU A 53 -31.17 -44.68 -2.64
N LEU A 54 -30.84 -44.62 -3.93
CA LEU A 54 -29.54 -45.03 -4.49
C LEU A 54 -28.52 -43.88 -4.56
N GLY A 55 -28.85 -42.68 -4.07
CA GLY A 55 -27.94 -41.52 -4.01
C GLY A 55 -28.01 -40.57 -5.20
N PHE A 56 -28.99 -40.70 -6.09
CA PHE A 56 -29.19 -39.78 -7.22
C PHE A 56 -30.12 -38.61 -6.86
N HIS A 57 -29.84 -37.41 -7.36
CA HIS A 57 -30.59 -36.18 -7.01
C HIS A 57 -31.87 -35.95 -7.84
N GLN A 58 -32.31 -36.94 -8.61
CA GLN A 58 -33.58 -36.83 -9.31
C GLN A 58 -34.79 -37.03 -8.38
N ASN A 59 -35.91 -36.42 -8.77
CA ASN A 59 -37.27 -36.69 -8.25
C ASN A 59 -37.48 -38.23 -8.15
N PRO A 60 -38.40 -38.76 -7.33
CA PRO A 60 -38.53 -40.20 -7.10
C PRO A 60 -38.99 -40.92 -8.38
N VAL A 61 -38.01 -41.18 -9.25
CA VAL A 61 -38.09 -41.99 -10.44
C VAL A 61 -37.82 -43.42 -9.95
N PRO A 62 -38.78 -44.33 -10.16
CA PRO A 62 -38.56 -45.74 -9.87
C PRO A 62 -37.41 -46.27 -10.71
N VAL A 63 -36.50 -47.00 -10.08
CA VAL A 63 -35.41 -47.68 -10.77
C VAL A 63 -36.00 -48.87 -11.53
N THR A 64 -35.53 -49.14 -12.74
CA THR A 64 -35.98 -50.29 -13.55
C THR A 64 -35.02 -51.47 -13.38
N CYS A 65 -35.46 -52.68 -13.73
CA CYS A 65 -34.57 -53.83 -13.73
C CYS A 65 -33.93 -54.05 -15.11
N ALA A 66 -32.61 -54.16 -15.16
CA ALA A 66 -31.89 -54.50 -16.37
C ALA A 66 -32.07 -56.00 -16.71
N ALA A 67 -31.74 -56.37 -17.95
CA ALA A 67 -31.83 -57.77 -18.42
C ALA A 67 -30.82 -58.72 -17.76
N ASP A 68 -29.86 -58.19 -17.01
CA ASP A 68 -28.86 -58.92 -16.22
C ASP A 68 -29.19 -58.92 -14.71
N CYS A 69 -30.42 -58.53 -14.34
CA CYS A 69 -30.91 -58.51 -12.96
C CYS A 69 -30.12 -57.58 -12.01
N SER A 70 -29.46 -56.58 -12.59
CA SER A 70 -28.97 -55.41 -11.90
C SER A 70 -29.97 -54.25 -11.97
N TYR A 71 -29.87 -53.32 -11.03
CA TYR A 71 -30.63 -52.07 -11.09
C TYR A 71 -30.21 -51.26 -12.33
N ASP A 72 -31.15 -51.00 -13.22
CA ASP A 72 -30.98 -50.08 -14.34
C ASP A 72 -31.19 -48.64 -13.86
N VAL A 73 -30.07 -47.99 -13.58
CA VAL A 73 -30.00 -46.58 -13.16
C VAL A 73 -29.84 -45.62 -14.33
N THR A 74 -30.00 -46.07 -15.59
CA THR A 74 -29.89 -45.18 -16.77
C THR A 74 -30.94 -44.07 -16.75
N ALA A 75 -32.08 -44.32 -16.09
CA ALA A 75 -33.12 -43.33 -15.85
C ALA A 75 -32.84 -42.41 -14.65
N CYS A 76 -31.88 -42.77 -13.80
CA CYS A 76 -31.40 -41.92 -12.71
C CYS A 76 -30.40 -40.90 -13.27
N GLY A 77 -30.51 -39.65 -12.83
CA GLY A 77 -29.75 -38.52 -13.38
C GLY A 77 -28.46 -38.23 -12.63
N ALA A 78 -28.33 -36.98 -12.19
CA ALA A 78 -27.17 -36.50 -11.46
C ALA A 78 -26.89 -37.30 -10.19
N PHE A 79 -25.62 -37.65 -9.99
CA PHE A 79 -25.12 -38.37 -8.84
C PHE A 79 -23.98 -37.57 -8.24
N CYS A 80 -24.17 -37.12 -6.99
CA CYS A 80 -23.11 -36.45 -6.26
C CYS A 80 -21.98 -37.43 -5.97
N GLY A 81 -20.75 -37.08 -6.32
CA GLY A 81 -19.59 -37.95 -6.12
C GLY A 81 -19.18 -38.76 -7.35
N ASP A 82 -19.68 -38.47 -8.55
CA ASP A 82 -19.27 -39.13 -9.80
C ASP A 82 -18.07 -38.47 -10.50
N GLY A 83 -17.57 -37.35 -9.94
CA GLY A 83 -16.45 -36.57 -10.48
C GLY A 83 -16.82 -35.67 -11.66
N ILE A 84 -18.09 -35.56 -12.02
CA ILE A 84 -18.61 -34.71 -13.09
C ILE A 84 -19.54 -33.67 -12.48
N LEU A 85 -19.13 -32.39 -12.48
CA LEU A 85 -19.99 -31.31 -12.03
C LEU A 85 -21.17 -31.10 -12.99
N GLN A 86 -22.39 -31.19 -12.47
CA GLN A 86 -23.64 -31.03 -13.20
C GLN A 86 -24.40 -29.79 -12.69
N PRO A 87 -24.17 -28.59 -13.25
CA PRO A 87 -24.58 -27.30 -12.66
C PRO A 87 -26.09 -27.12 -12.48
N GLU A 88 -26.89 -27.97 -13.12
CA GLU A 88 -28.35 -27.99 -13.04
C GLU A 88 -28.85 -28.62 -11.72
N PHE A 89 -27.99 -29.44 -11.08
CA PHE A 89 -28.34 -30.29 -9.93
C PHE A 89 -27.29 -30.24 -8.80
N GLU A 90 -26.05 -29.86 -9.09
CA GLU A 90 -24.91 -29.82 -8.17
C GLU A 90 -24.30 -28.42 -8.14
N GLU A 91 -23.96 -27.93 -6.94
CA GLU A 91 -23.23 -26.67 -6.77
C GLU A 91 -21.71 -26.90 -6.84
N CYS A 92 -21.26 -28.10 -6.45
CA CYS A 92 -19.87 -28.52 -6.41
C CYS A 92 -19.76 -30.06 -6.54
N GLU A 93 -18.55 -30.56 -6.77
CA GLU A 93 -18.27 -32.00 -6.89
C GLU A 93 -16.87 -32.33 -6.34
N PHE A 94 -16.80 -33.04 -5.21
CA PHE A 94 -15.56 -33.26 -4.43
C PHE A 94 -14.75 -31.97 -4.19
N GLY A 95 -13.65 -31.78 -4.95
CA GLY A 95 -12.79 -30.59 -4.89
C GLY A 95 -13.08 -29.56 -5.99
N ASN A 96 -13.98 -29.87 -6.92
CA ASN A 96 -14.41 -28.95 -7.96
C ASN A 96 -15.53 -28.06 -7.43
N LEU A 97 -15.16 -26.86 -6.98
CA LEU A 97 -16.07 -25.87 -6.42
C LEU A 97 -16.66 -24.92 -7.47
N ASN A 98 -16.55 -25.24 -8.77
CA ASN A 98 -16.99 -24.38 -9.87
C ASN A 98 -16.40 -22.95 -9.83
N GLY A 99 -15.19 -22.82 -9.30
CA GLY A 99 -14.52 -21.52 -9.10
C GLY A 99 -15.12 -20.65 -7.98
N GLN A 100 -16.05 -21.18 -7.19
CA GLN A 100 -16.59 -20.48 -6.02
C GLN A 100 -15.61 -20.51 -4.85
N THR A 101 -15.72 -19.51 -4.00
CA THR A 101 -14.98 -19.36 -2.74
C THR A 101 -15.93 -18.92 -1.64
N CYS A 102 -15.48 -18.96 -0.39
CA CYS A 102 -16.26 -18.42 0.72
C CYS A 102 -16.63 -16.94 0.51
N ILE A 103 -15.73 -16.16 -0.11
CA ILE A 103 -15.97 -14.75 -0.48
C ILE A 103 -17.10 -14.63 -1.53
N SER A 104 -17.10 -15.49 -2.56
CA SER A 104 -18.17 -15.46 -3.57
C SER A 104 -19.54 -15.91 -3.02
N GLN A 105 -19.54 -16.62 -1.89
CA GLN A 105 -20.73 -17.00 -1.12
C GLN A 105 -21.09 -15.98 -0.01
N GLY A 106 -20.35 -14.87 0.10
CA GLY A 106 -20.68 -13.75 0.98
C GLY A 106 -20.11 -13.80 2.40
N THR A 107 -19.06 -14.58 2.65
CA THR A 107 -18.30 -14.51 3.93
C THR A 107 -16.98 -13.77 3.76
N SER A 108 -16.33 -13.42 4.88
CA SER A 108 -15.04 -12.71 4.91
C SER A 108 -13.84 -13.57 4.48
N GLY A 109 -14.01 -14.90 4.36
CA GLY A 109 -12.94 -15.80 3.91
C GLY A 109 -13.11 -17.25 4.36
N GLY A 110 -12.00 -18.00 4.42
CA GLY A 110 -11.95 -19.42 4.78
C GLY A 110 -11.82 -20.40 3.60
N VAL A 111 -11.99 -21.70 3.86
CA VAL A 111 -11.85 -22.77 2.85
C VAL A 111 -13.24 -23.33 2.52
N LEU A 112 -13.74 -23.00 1.34
CA LEU A 112 -15.00 -23.54 0.83
C LEU A 112 -14.82 -25.04 0.54
N GLN A 113 -15.73 -25.87 1.05
CA GLN A 113 -15.70 -27.31 0.80
C GLN A 113 -16.96 -27.73 0.07
N CYS A 114 -16.90 -28.88 -0.61
CA CYS A 114 -18.09 -29.53 -1.12
C CYS A 114 -18.62 -30.52 -0.09
N GLY A 115 -19.88 -30.38 0.28
CA GLY A 115 -20.57 -31.31 1.17
C GLY A 115 -20.85 -32.66 0.48
N GLU A 116 -21.22 -33.65 1.29
CA GLU A 116 -21.62 -34.99 0.80
C GLU A 116 -22.91 -34.97 -0.02
N ASP A 117 -23.65 -33.86 0.00
CA ASP A 117 -24.86 -33.60 -0.76
C ASP A 117 -24.62 -32.69 -2.00
N CYS A 118 -23.35 -32.45 -2.36
CA CYS A 118 -22.93 -31.59 -3.48
C CYS A 118 -23.45 -30.15 -3.39
N ARG A 119 -23.67 -29.69 -2.15
CA ARG A 119 -23.89 -28.30 -1.77
C ARG A 119 -22.60 -27.72 -1.20
N PHE A 120 -22.45 -26.40 -1.28
CA PHE A 120 -21.34 -25.73 -0.61
C PHE A 120 -21.44 -25.88 0.91
N ASP A 121 -20.38 -26.44 1.51
CA ASP A 121 -20.21 -26.49 2.96
C ASP A 121 -19.51 -25.22 3.44
N MET A 122 -20.27 -24.38 4.13
CA MET A 122 -19.84 -23.10 4.68
C MET A 122 -19.22 -23.21 6.08
N SER A 123 -19.15 -24.41 6.68
CA SER A 123 -18.66 -24.59 8.05
C SER A 123 -17.19 -24.22 8.27
N ARG A 124 -16.41 -24.14 7.18
CA ARG A 124 -15.01 -23.68 7.18
C ARG A 124 -14.81 -22.34 6.48
N CYS A 125 -15.89 -21.60 6.25
CA CYS A 125 -15.88 -20.23 5.74
C CYS A 125 -15.84 -19.18 6.85
N GLU A 126 -15.24 -19.54 7.99
CA GLU A 126 -14.92 -18.63 9.09
C GLU A 126 -13.47 -18.18 8.90
N SER A 127 -13.26 -17.06 8.20
CA SER A 127 -12.02 -16.31 8.45
C SER A 127 -12.19 -15.60 9.78
N GLN A 128 -11.33 -15.91 10.74
CA GLN A 128 -11.39 -15.27 12.05
C GLN A 128 -10.61 -13.96 11.96
N CYS A 129 -11.18 -12.96 11.30
CA CYS A 129 -10.54 -11.67 11.21
C CYS A 129 -10.18 -11.16 12.63
N GLY A 130 -8.96 -10.67 12.80
CA GLY A 130 -8.44 -10.22 14.08
C GLY A 130 -7.89 -11.34 14.96
N ASN A 131 -7.50 -12.48 14.39
CA ASN A 131 -6.85 -13.57 15.12
C ASN A 131 -5.31 -13.49 15.11
N GLY A 132 -4.75 -12.59 14.32
CA GLY A 132 -3.32 -12.37 14.12
C GLY A 132 -2.66 -13.24 13.06
N MET A 133 -3.44 -13.88 12.20
CA MET A 133 -2.92 -14.67 11.08
C MET A 133 -3.68 -14.33 9.81
N VAL A 134 -2.97 -13.84 8.80
CA VAL A 134 -3.49 -13.60 7.46
C VAL A 134 -3.70 -14.93 6.75
N GLU A 135 -4.96 -15.32 6.60
CA GLU A 135 -5.35 -16.54 5.89
C GLU A 135 -5.51 -16.31 4.38
N LEU A 136 -5.65 -17.40 3.60
CA LEU A 136 -5.62 -17.39 2.12
C LEU A 136 -6.71 -16.52 1.45
N ALA A 137 -7.65 -15.99 2.22
CA ALA A 137 -8.77 -15.16 1.79
C ALA A 137 -8.81 -13.76 2.45
N GLU A 138 -7.88 -13.46 3.36
CA GLU A 138 -7.79 -12.18 4.05
C GLU A 138 -6.80 -11.26 3.34
N GLY A 139 -7.13 -9.97 3.23
CA GLY A 139 -6.22 -8.93 2.73
C GLY A 139 -5.24 -8.43 3.80
N CYS A 140 -5.59 -8.59 5.07
CA CYS A 140 -4.82 -8.23 6.27
C CYS A 140 -5.45 -8.91 7.50
N ASP A 141 -4.74 -8.92 8.64
CA ASP A 141 -5.25 -9.26 9.97
C ASP A 141 -4.33 -8.63 11.03
N ASP A 142 -4.80 -7.60 11.75
CA ASP A 142 -4.04 -6.84 12.75
C ASP A 142 -4.36 -7.24 14.21
N GLN A 143 -4.86 -8.46 14.42
CA GLN A 143 -5.30 -9.02 15.72
C GLN A 143 -6.51 -8.36 16.36
N ASN A 144 -7.26 -7.53 15.64
CA ASN A 144 -8.48 -6.97 16.19
C ASN A 144 -9.57 -6.80 15.13
N LEU A 145 -10.68 -6.17 15.53
CA LEU A 145 -11.86 -5.91 14.69
C LEU A 145 -12.29 -4.45 14.83
N ASP A 146 -11.35 -3.59 15.21
CA ASP A 146 -11.56 -2.16 15.27
C ASP A 146 -11.54 -1.61 13.84
N GLU A 147 -12.12 -0.43 13.63
CA GLU A 147 -12.09 0.26 12.33
C GLU A 147 -11.14 1.45 12.46
N GLY A 148 -10.40 1.76 11.40
CA GLY A 148 -9.51 2.92 11.35
C GLY A 148 -8.08 2.68 11.85
N ASP A 149 -7.66 1.44 11.98
CA ASP A 149 -6.29 1.01 12.33
C ASP A 149 -5.58 0.25 11.19
N GLY A 150 -6.20 0.22 10.01
CA GLY A 150 -5.63 -0.25 8.77
C GLY A 150 -6.10 -1.62 8.30
N CYS A 151 -6.64 -2.45 9.20
CA CYS A 151 -7.35 -3.66 8.80
C CYS A 151 -8.81 -3.67 9.26
N SER A 152 -9.72 -3.54 8.30
CA SER A 152 -11.15 -3.52 8.61
C SER A 152 -11.64 -4.83 9.27
N PRO A 153 -12.81 -4.82 9.93
CA PRO A 153 -13.44 -6.03 10.49
C PRO A 153 -13.81 -7.10 9.45
N LEU A 154 -13.70 -6.78 8.16
CA LEU A 154 -13.91 -7.69 7.03
C LEU A 154 -12.59 -8.25 6.46
N CYS A 155 -11.46 -7.99 7.13
CA CYS A 155 -10.12 -8.38 6.71
C CYS A 155 -9.76 -7.84 5.32
N THR A 156 -10.21 -6.61 5.05
CA THR A 156 -9.77 -5.81 3.90
C THR A 156 -8.93 -4.66 4.39
N VAL A 157 -7.83 -4.38 3.69
CA VAL A 157 -6.99 -3.20 3.96
C VAL A 157 -7.85 -1.96 3.79
N GLU A 158 -7.84 -1.09 4.80
CA GLU A 158 -8.64 0.12 4.80
C GLU A 158 -8.10 1.13 3.76
N ALA A 159 -8.98 2.02 3.28
CA ALA A 159 -8.57 3.00 2.28
C ALA A 159 -7.58 4.02 2.87
N GLY A 160 -6.42 4.16 2.23
CA GLY A 160 -5.31 5.00 2.70
C GLY A 160 -4.41 4.33 3.74
N TRP A 161 -4.52 3.00 3.88
CA TRP A 161 -3.64 2.20 4.73
C TRP A 161 -2.87 1.20 3.87
N GLU A 162 -1.65 0.90 4.28
CA GLU A 162 -0.88 -0.23 3.79
C GLU A 162 -0.55 -1.18 4.92
N CYS A 163 -0.74 -2.47 4.67
CA CYS A 163 -0.43 -3.52 5.62
C CYS A 163 0.79 -4.30 5.14
N ALA A 164 1.85 -4.29 5.94
CA ALA A 164 3.04 -5.09 5.68
C ALA A 164 2.71 -6.59 5.81
N GLU A 165 3.32 -7.41 4.95
CA GLU A 165 3.18 -8.87 5.03
C GLU A 165 3.66 -9.38 6.40
N GLY A 166 2.76 -9.99 7.17
CA GLY A 166 3.03 -10.44 8.54
C GLY A 166 1.86 -11.19 9.17
N ASN A 167 2.13 -11.88 10.28
CA ASN A 167 1.14 -12.51 11.14
C ASN A 167 1.42 -12.08 12.60
N PRO A 168 0.82 -10.98 13.09
CA PRO A 168 -0.19 -10.12 12.44
C PRO A 168 0.34 -9.25 11.28
N SER A 169 -0.58 -8.75 10.46
CA SER A 169 -0.36 -7.59 9.60
C SER A 169 0.00 -6.38 10.47
N ILE A 170 1.05 -5.67 10.08
CA ILE A 170 1.39 -4.37 10.66
C ILE A 170 0.89 -3.35 9.66
N CYS A 171 -0.21 -2.70 9.98
CA CYS A 171 -0.81 -1.67 9.12
C CYS A 171 -0.34 -0.29 9.57
N GLY A 172 -0.06 0.55 8.58
CA GLY A 172 0.27 1.95 8.77
C GLY A 172 -0.41 2.80 7.70
N PRO A 173 -0.58 4.10 7.94
CA PRO A 173 -1.10 5.01 6.93
C PRO A 173 -0.16 5.06 5.71
N VAL A 174 -0.75 5.28 4.53
CA VAL A 174 0.01 5.39 3.27
C VAL A 174 0.51 6.82 3.15
N CYS A 175 1.80 6.99 3.39
CA CYS A 175 2.42 8.30 3.24
C CYS A 175 2.35 8.81 1.79
N GLY A 176 1.97 10.08 1.65
CA GLY A 176 1.91 10.80 0.39
C GLY A 176 0.62 10.58 -0.39
N ASP A 177 -0.45 10.13 0.27
CA ASP A 177 -1.78 9.97 -0.34
C ASP A 177 -2.71 11.18 -0.09
N GLY A 178 -2.26 12.10 0.78
CA GLY A 178 -2.92 13.36 1.11
C GLY A 178 -4.00 13.22 2.19
N LEU A 179 -4.03 12.12 2.93
CA LEU A 179 -4.95 11.88 4.04
C LEU A 179 -4.19 11.89 5.37
N LEU A 180 -4.69 12.60 6.38
CA LEU A 180 -4.04 12.67 7.69
C LEU A 180 -4.73 11.71 8.65
N ARG A 181 -4.05 10.64 9.08
CA ARG A 181 -4.59 9.63 10.00
C ARG A 181 -4.02 9.74 11.42
N ASP A 182 -4.70 9.14 12.40
CA ASP A 182 -4.43 9.35 13.83
C ASP A 182 -2.97 9.03 14.26
N ASP A 183 -2.26 8.16 13.54
CA ASP A 183 -0.86 7.80 13.79
C ASP A 183 0.14 8.52 12.86
N GLU A 184 -0.33 9.42 11.98
CA GLU A 184 0.46 10.11 10.97
C GLU A 184 0.70 11.58 11.37
N PRO A 185 1.94 11.96 11.67
CA PRO A 185 2.25 13.35 12.05
C PRO A 185 2.11 14.39 10.93
N CYS A 186 2.17 13.99 9.65
CA CYS A 186 1.89 14.82 8.47
C CYS A 186 1.68 13.95 7.23
N ASP A 187 0.95 14.43 6.22
CA ASP A 187 0.93 13.90 4.84
C ASP A 187 0.62 15.04 3.85
N ASP A 188 1.63 15.51 3.10
CA ASP A 188 1.47 16.62 2.15
C ASP A 188 1.03 16.18 0.73
N GLY A 189 0.63 14.92 0.57
CA GLY A 189 0.14 14.33 -0.67
C GLY A 189 1.24 13.88 -1.63
N ASN A 190 2.49 13.78 -1.16
CA ASN A 190 3.59 13.26 -1.97
C ASN A 190 4.71 12.57 -1.13
N LEU A 191 5.80 12.15 -1.80
CA LEU A 191 6.93 11.42 -1.18
C LEU A 191 8.28 12.12 -1.43
N GLU A 192 8.25 13.39 -1.82
CA GLU A 192 9.42 14.24 -1.92
C GLU A 192 9.90 14.59 -0.50
N ASP A 193 11.20 14.82 -0.34
CA ASP A 193 11.73 15.37 0.92
C ASP A 193 12.07 16.84 0.62
N GLY A 194 11.99 17.72 1.61
CA GLY A 194 12.33 19.14 1.51
C GLY A 194 11.16 20.07 1.23
N ASP A 195 9.93 19.59 1.33
CA ASP A 195 8.67 20.32 1.21
C ASP A 195 7.83 20.30 2.51
N GLY A 196 8.40 19.75 3.58
CA GLY A 196 7.89 19.86 4.94
C GLY A 196 7.32 18.58 5.53
N CYS A 197 6.88 17.63 4.71
CA CYS A 197 6.56 16.28 5.15
C CYS A 197 7.46 15.26 4.44
N SER A 198 8.26 14.51 5.22
CA SER A 198 9.18 13.54 4.62
C SER A 198 8.46 12.32 4.05
N ARG A 199 9.15 11.54 3.22
CA ARG A 199 8.66 10.23 2.70
C ARG A 199 8.22 9.21 3.76
N ASP A 200 8.63 9.42 5.02
CA ASP A 200 8.31 8.56 6.16
C ASP A 200 7.17 9.18 7.01
N CYS A 201 6.49 10.19 6.47
CA CYS A 201 5.40 10.96 7.07
C CYS A 201 5.73 11.54 8.45
N LEU A 202 6.96 12.07 8.53
CA LEU A 202 7.44 12.84 9.66
C LEU A 202 7.65 14.30 9.24
N PRO A 203 7.18 15.28 10.03
CA PRO A 203 7.47 16.68 9.82
C PRO A 203 8.97 16.90 9.74
N GLU A 204 9.38 17.58 8.68
CA GLU A 204 10.79 17.84 8.44
C GLU A 204 11.34 18.90 9.41
N THR A 205 12.65 18.84 9.66
CA THR A 205 13.27 19.83 10.55
C THR A 205 13.28 21.20 9.87
N GLY A 206 12.77 22.21 10.56
CA GLY A 206 12.60 23.57 10.02
C GLY A 206 11.25 23.84 9.39
N TRP A 207 10.26 22.96 9.61
CA TRP A 207 8.92 23.10 9.09
C TRP A 207 7.87 23.03 10.21
N GLU A 208 6.83 23.83 10.10
CA GLU A 208 5.61 23.77 10.91
C GLU A 208 4.47 23.31 10.01
N CYS A 209 3.85 22.19 10.36
CA CYS A 209 2.76 21.57 9.60
C CYS A 209 1.42 21.73 10.34
N ASP A 210 0.35 21.95 9.59
CA ASP A 210 -1.01 22.04 10.11
C ASP A 210 -1.77 20.70 10.02
N ASP A 211 -2.97 20.62 10.63
CA ASP A 211 -3.79 19.41 10.61
C ASP A 211 -4.73 19.36 9.38
N THR A 212 -4.33 19.91 8.22
CA THR A 212 -5.15 19.87 7.00
C THR A 212 -4.93 18.59 6.18
N GLU A 213 -5.84 18.31 5.25
CA GLU A 213 -5.80 17.14 4.35
C GLU A 213 -5.87 17.63 2.88
N PRO A 214 -4.76 17.59 2.11
CA PRO A 214 -3.39 17.24 2.52
C PRO A 214 -2.81 18.24 3.52
N THR A 215 -1.86 17.80 4.33
CA THR A 215 -1.15 18.60 5.34
C THR A 215 -0.40 19.74 4.67
N GLY A 216 -0.65 20.97 5.15
CA GLY A 216 0.08 22.15 4.74
C GLY A 216 1.27 22.37 5.65
N CYS A 217 2.49 22.27 5.11
CA CYS A 217 3.71 22.62 5.83
C CYS A 217 4.26 23.96 5.35
N THR A 218 4.73 24.77 6.28
CA THR A 218 5.43 26.04 6.01
C THR A 218 6.76 26.06 6.75
N SER A 219 7.80 26.58 6.11
CA SER A 219 9.11 26.71 6.73
C SER A 219 9.09 27.70 7.89
N ILE A 220 9.84 27.41 8.94
CA ILE A 220 9.88 28.20 10.17
C ILE A 220 10.99 29.23 10.07
N CYS A 221 10.57 30.48 9.92
CA CYS A 221 11.51 31.58 9.91
C CYS A 221 12.19 31.81 11.28
N ASP A 222 13.49 32.15 11.25
CA ASP A 222 14.36 32.45 12.40
C ASP A 222 14.70 31.22 13.28
N ASP A 223 14.71 30.02 12.70
CA ASP A 223 15.03 28.78 13.39
C ASP A 223 16.50 28.33 13.21
N GLY A 224 17.25 29.02 12.34
CA GLY A 224 18.64 28.76 12.03
C GLY A 224 18.86 27.76 10.89
N LEU A 225 17.81 27.41 10.14
CA LEU A 225 17.86 26.60 8.94
C LEU A 225 17.28 27.40 7.78
N GLN A 226 17.89 27.27 6.60
CA GLN A 226 17.34 27.84 5.37
C GLN A 226 16.74 26.69 4.54
N VAL A 227 15.42 26.52 4.61
CA VAL A 227 14.69 25.43 3.95
C VAL A 227 13.43 25.94 3.22
N GLY A 228 12.93 25.16 2.27
CA GLY A 228 11.70 25.50 1.55
C GLY A 228 11.76 26.83 0.82
N ASP A 229 10.80 27.70 1.12
CA ASP A 229 10.60 29.01 0.47
C ASP A 229 11.38 30.16 1.14
N GLU A 230 12.31 29.86 2.06
CA GLU A 230 13.13 30.88 2.74
C GLU A 230 14.25 31.42 1.85
N ASP A 231 14.17 32.73 1.55
CA ASP A 231 15.29 33.43 0.91
C ASP A 231 16.50 33.54 1.86
N CYS A 232 16.27 33.54 3.17
CA CYS A 232 17.28 33.62 4.22
C CYS A 232 16.71 33.16 5.57
N ASP A 233 17.58 32.90 6.56
CA ASP A 233 17.20 32.71 7.96
C ASP A 233 18.12 33.53 8.87
N GLN A 234 17.57 34.54 9.55
CA GLN A 234 18.32 35.40 10.48
C GLN A 234 19.62 35.99 9.89
N ALA A 235 20.76 35.38 10.19
CA ALA A 235 22.09 35.77 9.72
C ALA A 235 22.64 34.83 8.63
N ASP A 236 22.01 33.69 8.41
CA ASP A 236 22.27 32.83 7.26
C ASP A 236 21.57 33.41 6.03
N LEU A 237 22.38 33.96 5.14
CA LEU A 237 21.93 34.55 3.88
C LEU A 237 22.15 33.58 2.71
N GLY A 238 22.52 32.31 2.96
CA GLY A 238 22.83 31.35 1.90
C GLY A 238 24.04 31.77 1.05
N GLY A 239 24.91 32.62 1.60
CA GLY A 239 26.03 33.24 0.87
C GLY A 239 25.63 34.40 -0.05
N ALA A 240 24.37 34.82 -0.03
CA ALA A 240 23.94 36.04 -0.70
C ALA A 240 24.50 37.29 -0.01
N ASP A 241 24.79 38.29 -0.82
CA ASP A 241 25.13 39.64 -0.38
C ASP A 241 24.40 40.67 -1.24
N CYS A 242 24.55 41.96 -0.90
CA CYS A 242 23.95 43.02 -1.70
C CYS A 242 24.43 42.98 -3.17
N VAL A 243 25.65 42.50 -3.45
CA VAL A 243 26.18 42.44 -4.81
C VAL A 243 25.49 41.35 -5.62
N SER A 244 25.25 40.17 -5.04
CA SER A 244 24.49 39.09 -5.69
C SER A 244 23.03 39.47 -5.90
N ALA A 245 22.46 40.31 -5.04
CA ALA A 245 21.12 40.88 -5.18
C ALA A 245 21.04 42.05 -6.20
N GLY A 246 22.14 42.39 -6.88
CA GLY A 246 22.18 43.41 -7.94
C GLY A 246 22.48 44.85 -7.47
N PHE A 247 22.91 45.02 -6.23
CA PHE A 247 23.37 46.30 -5.69
C PHE A 247 24.90 46.46 -5.85
N ALA A 248 25.41 47.67 -5.61
CA ALA A 248 26.84 47.93 -5.70
C ALA A 248 27.61 47.50 -4.43
N GLY A 249 26.90 47.34 -3.32
CA GLY A 249 27.43 46.90 -2.03
C GLY A 249 26.44 47.19 -0.91
N GLY A 250 26.87 47.03 0.34
CA GLY A 250 26.07 47.27 1.54
C GLY A 250 26.02 46.05 2.45
N SER A 251 25.08 46.08 3.40
CA SER A 251 24.80 44.94 4.28
C SER A 251 23.44 44.37 3.93
N LEU A 252 23.41 43.11 3.50
CA LEU A 252 22.17 42.38 3.30
C LEU A 252 21.73 41.81 4.65
N ALA A 253 20.44 41.89 4.96
CA ALA A 253 19.86 41.32 6.16
C ALA A 253 18.67 40.42 5.80
N CYS A 254 18.24 39.61 6.75
CA CYS A 254 17.00 38.85 6.67
C CYS A 254 15.91 39.55 7.49
N ASP A 255 14.71 39.69 6.94
CA ASP A 255 13.56 40.20 7.70
C ASP A 255 12.81 39.08 8.44
N ALA A 256 11.83 39.47 9.28
CA ALA A 256 11.04 38.54 10.08
C ALA A 256 10.04 37.69 9.28
N SER A 257 10.02 37.83 7.95
CA SER A 257 9.28 36.97 7.02
C SER A 257 10.22 36.12 6.16
N CYS A 258 11.51 36.05 6.54
CA CYS A 258 12.55 35.30 5.87
C CYS A 258 12.74 35.70 4.39
N VAL A 259 12.54 36.99 4.12
CA VAL A 259 12.83 37.64 2.85
C VAL A 259 14.05 38.54 3.01
N PHE A 260 14.85 38.64 1.96
CA PHE A 260 16.00 39.54 1.93
C PHE A 260 15.59 41.01 2.15
N ASP A 261 16.06 41.61 3.25
CA ASP A 261 15.99 43.04 3.50
C ASP A 261 17.17 43.76 2.83
N THR A 262 16.86 44.39 1.69
CA THR A 262 17.83 45.18 0.92
C THR A 262 17.87 46.65 1.32
N SER A 263 17.21 47.07 2.41
CA SER A 263 17.16 48.49 2.82
C SER A 263 18.53 49.06 3.20
N ALA A 264 19.46 48.19 3.58
CA ALA A 264 20.87 48.50 3.85
C ALA A 264 21.82 48.18 2.66
N CYS A 265 21.27 47.83 1.49
CA CYS A 265 22.03 47.77 0.25
C CYS A 265 22.05 49.14 -0.43
N PHE A 266 23.13 49.46 -1.15
CA PHE A 266 23.28 50.73 -1.86
C PHE A 266 23.63 50.54 -3.34
N LEU A 267 23.15 51.45 -4.18
CA LEU A 267 23.53 51.57 -5.58
C LEU A 267 24.57 52.68 -5.75
N CYS A 268 25.36 52.57 -6.82
CA CYS A 268 26.29 53.61 -7.21
C CYS A 268 25.72 54.41 -8.40
N GLY A 269 25.82 55.74 -8.33
CA GLY A 269 25.43 56.64 -9.43
C GLY A 269 23.93 56.95 -9.52
N ASP A 270 23.13 56.60 -8.52
CA ASP A 270 21.71 56.96 -8.41
C ASP A 270 21.47 58.39 -7.88
N GLY A 271 22.53 59.05 -7.40
CA GLY A 271 22.50 60.42 -6.89
C GLY A 271 21.98 60.54 -5.44
N VAL A 272 21.81 59.42 -4.72
CA VAL A 272 21.28 59.39 -3.35
C VAL A 272 22.33 58.82 -2.39
N CYS A 273 22.55 59.51 -1.26
CA CYS A 273 23.39 58.97 -0.19
C CYS A 273 22.58 58.03 0.70
N SER A 274 23.03 56.78 0.84
CA SER A 274 22.41 55.80 1.72
C SER A 274 22.81 56.10 3.17
N THR A 275 21.85 56.55 3.96
CA THR A 275 22.01 56.80 5.40
C THR A 275 21.32 55.68 6.17
N GLY A 276 22.07 54.65 6.57
CA GLY A 276 21.47 53.52 7.29
C GLY A 276 22.41 52.46 7.88
N LEU A 277 23.70 52.45 7.56
CA LEU A 277 24.58 51.29 7.82
C LEU A 277 25.26 51.27 9.20
N GLY A 278 24.73 51.97 10.21
CA GLY A 278 25.42 52.11 11.50
C GLY A 278 26.78 52.85 11.45
N GLU A 279 27.18 53.31 10.26
CA GLU A 279 28.37 54.11 9.99
C GLU A 279 28.15 55.56 10.44
N THR A 280 29.16 56.17 11.07
CA THR A 280 29.10 57.57 11.54
C THR A 280 29.06 58.61 10.41
N ARG A 281 29.08 58.18 9.14
CA ARG A 281 29.02 59.01 7.94
C ARG A 281 28.08 58.35 6.90
N PRO A 282 27.21 59.12 6.24
CA PRO A 282 26.45 58.65 5.07
C PRO A 282 27.36 58.05 4.00
N ILE A 283 27.08 56.84 3.52
CA ILE A 283 27.76 56.30 2.33
C ILE A 283 27.07 56.91 1.12
N CYS A 284 27.79 57.78 0.45
CA CYS A 284 27.27 58.55 -0.67
C CYS A 284 27.76 57.94 -2.00
N PRO A 285 27.18 58.33 -3.16
CA PRO A 285 27.80 58.11 -4.47
C PRO A 285 29.28 58.54 -4.49
N ALA A 286 29.64 59.43 -3.54
CA ALA A 286 30.97 59.75 -3.04
C ALA A 286 32.02 58.64 -3.03
N ASP A 287 31.62 57.50 -2.46
CA ASP A 287 32.53 56.44 -2.07
C ASP A 287 32.57 55.30 -3.10
N CYS A 288 31.77 55.42 -4.16
CA CYS A 288 31.66 54.48 -5.29
C CYS A 288 32.83 54.52 -6.29
N GLY A 289 33.90 55.26 -5.99
CA GLY A 289 35.06 55.40 -6.87
C GLY A 289 34.92 56.51 -7.92
N VAL A 290 35.43 56.29 -9.13
CA VAL A 290 35.43 57.27 -10.23
C VAL A 290 34.09 57.24 -10.95
N VAL A 291 33.38 58.38 -10.96
CA VAL A 291 32.04 58.51 -11.59
C VAL A 291 32.10 59.14 -12.98
N GLN A 292 33.18 59.84 -13.32
CA GLN A 292 33.39 60.42 -14.65
C GLN A 292 34.88 60.51 -14.97
N VAL A 293 35.24 60.33 -16.24
CA VAL A 293 36.59 60.58 -16.76
C VAL A 293 36.50 61.58 -17.90
N ASP A 294 37.39 62.58 -17.89
CA ASP A 294 37.58 63.53 -18.97
C ASP A 294 39.02 63.46 -19.50
N LEU A 295 39.16 63.65 -20.81
CA LEU A 295 40.43 63.49 -21.51
C LEU A 295 40.79 64.78 -22.26
N GLY A 296 41.89 65.40 -21.85
CA GLY A 296 42.54 66.49 -22.57
C GLY A 296 43.51 65.99 -23.64
N GLN A 297 44.28 66.89 -24.27
CA GLN A 297 45.26 66.50 -25.28
C GLN A 297 46.41 65.65 -24.71
N ASN A 298 46.93 66.01 -23.53
CA ASN A 298 48.06 65.34 -22.87
C ASN A 298 47.86 65.20 -21.34
N HIS A 299 46.63 65.36 -20.85
CA HIS A 299 46.26 65.16 -19.45
C HIS A 299 44.90 64.46 -19.38
N SER A 300 44.64 63.78 -18.27
CA SER A 300 43.38 63.10 -17.99
C SER A 300 42.92 63.47 -16.59
N CYS A 301 41.61 63.54 -16.40
CA CYS A 301 41.01 63.81 -15.10
C CYS A 301 39.94 62.76 -14.81
N ALA A 302 39.94 62.23 -13.59
CA ALA A 302 38.89 61.40 -13.05
C ALA A 302 38.15 62.18 -11.96
N LEU A 303 36.85 62.35 -12.11
CA LEU A 303 35.98 62.83 -11.04
C LEU A 303 35.55 61.63 -10.21
N ARG A 304 35.94 61.62 -8.94
CA ARG A 304 35.39 60.69 -7.97
C ARG A 304 34.01 61.16 -7.55
N GLY A 305 33.18 60.23 -7.12
CA GLY A 305 31.83 60.55 -6.69
C GLY A 305 31.80 61.58 -5.57
N ASP A 306 32.90 61.73 -4.80
CA ASP A 306 33.00 62.59 -3.62
C ASP A 306 33.23 64.06 -3.99
N GLY A 307 33.21 64.35 -5.29
CA GLY A 307 33.49 65.65 -5.85
C GLY A 307 34.98 65.96 -5.95
N LEU A 308 35.86 65.06 -5.49
CA LEU A 308 37.29 65.21 -5.69
C LEU A 308 37.66 64.79 -7.11
N ALA A 309 38.33 65.69 -7.83
CA ALA A 309 38.94 65.37 -9.10
C ALA A 309 40.40 65.00 -8.90
N TRP A 310 40.84 63.92 -9.55
CA TRP A 310 42.25 63.57 -9.67
C TRP A 310 42.65 63.68 -11.13
N CYS A 311 43.59 64.58 -11.41
CA CYS A 311 44.13 64.79 -12.74
C CYS A 311 45.59 64.35 -12.79
N TRP A 312 45.99 63.73 -13.90
CA TRP A 312 47.36 63.31 -14.19
C TRP A 312 47.74 63.61 -15.64
N GLY A 313 49.03 63.61 -15.94
CA GLY A 313 49.62 63.97 -17.23
C GLY A 313 50.32 65.33 -17.20
N ASN A 314 50.34 65.99 -18.37
CA ASN A 314 51.02 67.26 -18.55
C ASN A 314 50.34 68.41 -17.78
N ASN A 315 51.15 69.22 -17.10
CA ASN A 315 50.71 70.33 -16.26
C ASN A 315 51.47 71.64 -16.58
N THR A 316 52.04 71.77 -17.79
CA THR A 316 52.91 72.91 -18.12
C THR A 316 52.21 74.27 -18.08
N SER A 317 50.89 74.30 -18.26
CA SER A 317 50.05 75.50 -18.15
C SER A 317 49.18 75.52 -16.89
N GLY A 318 49.35 74.56 -15.97
CA GLY A 318 48.51 74.42 -14.78
C GLY A 318 47.20 73.65 -15.02
N GLU A 319 47.17 72.80 -16.04
CA GLU A 319 45.99 72.03 -16.48
C GLU A 319 45.43 71.11 -15.39
N LEU A 320 46.26 70.62 -14.46
CA LEU A 320 45.83 69.72 -13.39
C LEU A 320 45.12 70.44 -12.23
N GLY A 321 45.16 71.77 -12.19
CA GLY A 321 44.45 72.57 -11.19
C GLY A 321 44.96 72.42 -9.75
N ASP A 322 46.13 71.80 -9.53
CA ASP A 322 46.73 71.57 -8.20
C ASP A 322 47.56 72.76 -7.68
N GLY A 323 47.51 73.90 -8.38
CA GLY A 323 48.28 75.10 -8.06
C GLY A 323 49.76 75.02 -8.44
N THR A 324 50.19 73.95 -9.11
CA THR A 324 51.55 73.77 -9.63
C THR A 324 51.58 73.76 -11.15
N THR A 325 52.78 73.71 -11.72
CA THR A 325 53.01 73.42 -13.15
C THR A 325 53.84 72.15 -13.35
N THR A 326 53.76 71.22 -12.38
CA THR A 326 54.54 69.97 -12.38
C THR A 326 53.68 68.82 -12.88
N ASP A 327 54.19 68.06 -13.85
CA ASP A 327 53.53 66.89 -14.42
C ASP A 327 53.31 65.79 -13.35
N ARG A 328 52.26 64.97 -13.50
CA ARG A 328 51.85 63.91 -12.57
C ARG A 328 51.54 62.59 -13.25
#